data_AF-A0A3S0TYU2-F1
#
_entry.id   AF-A0A3S0TYU2-F1
#
_cell.length_a   1.000
_cell.length_b   1.000
_cell.length_c   1.000
_cell.angle_alpha   90.00
_cell.angle_beta   90.00
_cell.angle_gamma   90.00
#
_symmetry.space_group_name_H-M   'P 1'
#
loop_
_entity.id
_entity.type
_entity.pdbx_description
1 polymer ?
#
loop_
_entity_poly.entity_id
_entity_poly.type
_entity_poly.pdbx_seq_one_letter_code
_entity_poly.pdbx_strand_id
1 'polypeptide(L)' 'MADKELLAELNQRIEIIRDNLRQLVEQAAGYSGAEDEERNADRIAEQQAELDALLAKRDALTNQK' A
#
# COMPACT_ATOMS: atom_id res chain seq x y z
N MET A 1 -9.20 -21.21 11.95
CA MET A 1 -9.06 -21.28 10.48
C MET A 1 -9.24 -19.88 9.89
N ALA A 2 -10.32 -19.17 10.24
CA ALA A 2 -10.61 -17.80 9.83
C ALA A 2 -9.43 -16.80 9.96
N ASP A 3 -8.67 -16.81 11.07
CA ASP A 3 -7.54 -15.89 11.23
C ASP A 3 -6.41 -16.14 10.22
N LYS A 4 -6.24 -17.38 9.73
CA LYS A 4 -5.23 -17.68 8.70
C LYS A 4 -5.69 -17.19 7.32
N GLU A 5 -6.98 -17.32 7.02
CA GLU A 5 -7.57 -16.82 5.77
C GLU A 5 -7.55 -15.29 5.74
N LEU A 6 -7.92 -14.64 6.85
CA LEU A 6 -7.83 -13.19 6.99
C LEU A 6 -6.38 -12.69 6.88
N LEU A 7 -5.41 -13.40 7.47
CA LEU A 7 -4.00 -13.07 7.33
C LEU A 7 -3.52 -13.20 5.89
N ALA A 8 -3.95 -14.24 5.17
CA ALA A 8 -3.62 -14.43 3.77
C ALA A 8 -4.21 -13.31 2.89
N GLU A 9 -5.45 -12.92 3.15
CA GLU A 9 -6.11 -11.81 2.46
C GLU A 9 -5.40 -10.47 2.71
N LEU A 10 -5.05 -10.17 3.97
CA LEU A 10 -4.29 -8.97 4.32
C LEU A 10 -2.95 -8.93 3.60
N ASN A 11 -2.22 -10.04 3.58
CA ASN A 11 -0.95 -10.13 2.87
C ASN A 11 -1.12 -9.92 1.36
N GLN A 12 -2.15 -10.51 0.74
CA GLN A 12 -2.41 -10.30 -0.68
C GLN A 12 -2.69 -8.82 -1.00
N ARG A 13 -3.51 -8.15 -0.19
CA ARG A 13 -3.80 -6.72 -0.36
C ARG A 13 -2.56 -5.84 -0.16
N ILE A 14 -1.74 -6.16 0.85
CA ILE A 14 -0.46 -5.48 1.10
C ILE A 14 0.46 -5.58 -0.12
N GLU A 15 0.57 -6.76 -0.73
CA GLU A 15 1.41 -6.94 -1.92
C GLU A 15 0.89 -6.16 -3.12
N ILE A 16 -0.44 -6.10 -3.32
CA ILE A 16 -1.05 -5.28 -4.38
C ILE A 16 -0.72 -3.78 -4.18
N ILE A 17 -0.87 -3.26 -2.95
CA ILE A 17 -0.58 -1.84 -2.69
C ILE A 17 0.90 -1.53 -2.85
N ARG A 18 1.79 -2.43 -2.44
CA ARG A 18 3.23 -2.25 -2.65
C ARG A 18 3.62 -2.21 -4.13
N ASP A 19 2.98 -3.05 -4.95
CA ASP A 19 3.20 -3.01 -6.40
C ASP A 19 2.70 -1.69 -7.00
N ASN A 20 1.49 -1.25 -6.60
CA ASN A 20 0.94 0.02 -7.03
C ASN A 20 1.84 1.22 -6.63
N LEU A 21 2.35 1.24 -5.40
CA LEU A 21 3.29 2.27 -4.93
C LEU A 21 4.57 2.29 -5.77
N ARG A 22 5.11 1.12 -6.12
CA ARG A 22 6.30 1.03 -6.99
C ARG A 22 6.01 1.63 -8.37
N GLN A 23 4.89 1.26 -8.98
CA GLN A 23 4.48 1.79 -10.28
C GLN A 23 4.27 3.31 -10.24
N LEU A 24 3.67 3.84 -9.17
CA LEU A 24 3.48 5.29 -9.00
C LEU A 24 4.80 6.04 -8.84
N VAL A 25 5.76 5.47 -8.09
CA VAL A 25 7.10 6.06 -7.94
C VAL A 25 7.85 6.05 -9.27
N GLU A 26 7.76 4.97 -10.04
CA GLU A 26 8.34 4.88 -11.38
C GLU A 26 7.71 5.89 -12.35
N GLN A 27 6.39 6.07 -12.29
CA GLN A 27 5.68 7.10 -13.06
C GLN A 27 6.15 8.50 -12.66
N ALA A 28 6.19 8.81 -11.36
CA ALA A 28 6.63 10.10 -10.86
C ALA A 28 8.09 10.43 -11.26
N ALA A 29 8.96 9.42 -11.36
CA ALA A 29 10.33 9.60 -11.84
C ALA A 29 10.44 9.80 -13.37
N GLY A 30 9.44 9.39 -14.14
CA GLY A 30 9.42 9.45 -15.61
C GLY A 30 8.74 10.69 -16.20
N TYR A 31 7.83 11.34 -15.47
CA TYR A 31 7.15 12.57 -15.89
C TYR A 31 7.87 13.81 -15.32
N SER A 32 8.02 14.89 -16.12
CA SER A 32 8.74 16.13 -15.73
C SER A 32 7.85 17.37 -15.75
N GLY A 33 6.60 17.25 -15.26
CA GLY A 33 5.62 18.34 -15.20
C GLY A 33 5.04 18.50 -13.81
N ALA A 34 5.01 19.73 -13.29
CA ALA A 34 4.59 20.04 -11.92
C ALA A 34 3.17 19.57 -11.54
N GLU A 35 2.22 19.63 -12.47
CA GLU A 35 0.83 19.15 -12.25
C GLU A 35 0.74 17.62 -12.13
N ASP A 36 1.56 16.90 -12.91
CA ASP A 36 1.65 15.44 -12.83
C ASP A 36 2.41 15.00 -11.56
N GLU A 37 3.38 15.79 -11.11
CA GLU A 37 4.14 15.55 -9.86
C GLU A 37 3.24 15.66 -8.61
N GLU A 38 2.42 16.72 -8.50
CA GLU A 38 1.51 16.91 -7.36
C GLU A 38 0.45 15.79 -7.30
N ARG A 39 -0.17 15.46 -8.44
CA ARG A 39 -1.16 14.38 -8.52
C ARG A 39 -0.56 13.01 -8.20
N ASN A 40 0.67 12.75 -8.60
CA ASN A 40 1.35 11.50 -8.26
C ASN A 40 1.73 11.46 -6.78
N ALA A 41 2.17 12.59 -6.20
CA ALA A 41 2.47 12.69 -4.78
C ALA A 41 1.24 12.40 -3.90
N ASP A 42 0.08 12.97 -4.25
CA ASP A 42 -1.18 12.71 -3.53
C ASP A 42 -1.56 11.23 -3.56
N ARG A 43 -1.50 10.60 -4.74
CA ARG A 43 -1.82 9.17 -4.90
C ARG A 43 -0.85 8.27 -4.15
N ILE A 44 0.44 8.62 -4.11
CA ILE A 44 1.45 7.90 -3.32
C ILE A 44 1.11 8.02 -1.83
N ALA A 45 0.77 9.21 -1.36
CA ALA A 45 0.39 9.44 0.04
C ALA A 45 -0.85 8.64 0.46
N GLU A 46 -1.88 8.62 -0.40
CA GLU A 46 -3.10 7.82 -0.18
C GLU A 46 -2.78 6.33 -0.05
N GLN A 47 -2.00 5.77 -0.99
CA GLN A 47 -1.64 4.35 -0.96
C GLN A 47 -0.71 3.99 0.20
N GLN A 48 0.18 4.90 0.60
CA GLN A 48 1.03 4.69 1.77
C GLN A 48 0.18 4.64 3.05
N ALA A 49 -0.80 5.54 3.21
CA ALA A 49 -1.71 5.51 4.34
C ALA A 49 -2.55 4.22 4.39
N GLU A 50 -3.00 3.72 3.24
CA GLU A 50 -3.71 2.43 3.17
C GLU A 50 -2.78 1.26 3.53
N LEU A 51 -1.54 1.26 3.03
CA LEU A 51 -0.54 0.25 3.36
C LEU A 51 -0.28 0.20 4.88
N ASP A 52 -0.10 1.35 5.52
CA ASP A 52 0.14 1.46 6.95
C ASP A 52 -1.06 0.91 7.76
N ALA A 53 -2.28 1.22 7.33
CA ALA A 53 -3.49 0.68 7.95
C ALA A 53 -3.62 -0.85 7.81
N LEU A 54 -3.24 -1.42 6.66
CA LEU A 54 -3.22 -2.87 6.46
C LEU A 54 -2.14 -3.56 7.29
N LEU A 55 -0.95 -2.97 7.38
CA LEU A 55 0.14 -3.47 8.21
C LEU A 55 -0.26 -3.48 9.69
N ALA A 56 -0.88 -2.41 10.19
CA ALA A 56 -1.38 -2.35 11.56
C ALA A 56 -2.42 -3.44 11.85
N LYS A 57 -3.35 -3.69 10.91
CA LYS A 57 -4.34 -4.78 11.03
C LYS A 57 -3.68 -6.15 11.04
N ARG A 58 -2.70 -6.38 10.15
CA ARG A 58 -1.94 -7.62 10.09
C ARG A 58 -1.18 -7.86 11.41
N ASP A 59 -0.49 -6.85 11.90
CA ASP A 59 0.31 -6.93 13.12
C ASP A 59 -0.58 -7.18 14.34
N ALA A 60 -1.74 -6.54 14.43
CA ALA A 60 -2.74 -6.82 15.46
C ALA A 60 -3.25 -8.27 15.41
N LEU A 61 -3.38 -8.86 14.22
CA LEU A 61 -3.81 -10.25 14.04
C LEU A 61 -2.72 -11.26 14.40
N THR A 62 -1.45 -10.93 14.15
CA THR A 62 -0.31 -11.80 14.49
C THR A 62 0.14 -11.66 15.94
N ASN A 63 -0.01 -10.49 16.56
CA ASN A 63 0.36 -10.23 17.95
C ASN A 63 -0.72 -10.65 18.98
N GLN A 64 -1.93 -10.98 18.52
CA GLN A 64 -3.00 -11.55 19.36
C GLN A 64 -2.86 -13.07 19.61
N LYS A 65 -1.77 -13.70 19.17
CA LYS A 65 -1.52 -15.14 19.30
C LYS A 65 -0.50 -15.47 20.38
#